data_AF-A0A395T705-F1
#
_entry.id   AF-A0A395T705-F1
#
_cell.length_a   1.000
_cell.length_b   1.000
_cell.length_c   1.000
_cell.angle_alpha   90.00
_cell.angle_beta   90.00
_cell.angle_gamma   90.00
#
_symmetry.space_group_name_H-M   'P 1'
#
loop_
_entity.id
_entity.type
_entity.pdbx_description
1 polymer ?
#
loop_
_entity_poly.entity_id
_entity_poly.type
_entity_poly.pdbx_seq_one_letter_code
_entity_poly.pdbx_strand_id
1 'polypeptide(L)'
;MITSSLVHILQTEDCRFDIRAFGGKLIPELVAQIGYNAALDSCVAAMVTLYRSHHCQRLRVEGLTRYGEALAATRRTMIDPKESIMMKMQVVSVMFACHYWIDRKSVEQHRGIISVLFREAVLKKQLDDLEPYMVGLTQLAVLASFLNPQFELGPWFWEACETIGTPRPVKYHQGSFVSLESGTLAEVSIFMRSPKKHLHQLQCIYNVIQFEMPKVRRLITLATMAAAAPNAQAMSIRVCGSYRVAYSILLAMTAVINHTLQIWDKDISLVGDLHDCVDESISLVQQCEGARPYGAIFVPDFLTMVYAAATDGYRNDEMMGILLDYENDCIGADFLGQALSIRERLYTMEIRETAEIKRLDNRFLEEQETEVEQHYQTASDCTIL
;
A
#
# COMPACT_ATOMS: atom_id res chain seq x y z
N MET A 1 19.22 25.83 -14.94
CA MET A 1 17.86 25.66 -15.52
C MET A 1 17.03 24.57 -14.85
N ILE A 2 17.60 23.42 -14.46
CA ILE A 2 16.85 22.33 -13.78
C ILE A 2 16.39 22.73 -12.37
N THR A 3 17.27 23.32 -11.55
CA THR A 3 16.93 23.78 -10.18
C THR A 3 15.77 24.76 -10.15
N SER A 4 15.81 25.83 -10.96
CA SER A 4 14.71 26.81 -11.05
C SER A 4 13.40 26.17 -11.52
N SER A 5 13.49 25.17 -12.39
CA SER A 5 12.32 24.44 -12.89
C SER A 5 11.69 23.57 -11.80
N LEU A 6 12.49 22.85 -11.03
CA LEU A 6 12.00 22.04 -9.92
C LEU A 6 11.38 22.91 -8.81
N VAL A 7 12.01 24.03 -8.47
CA VAL A 7 11.45 24.99 -7.50
C VAL A 7 10.09 25.50 -7.94
N HIS A 8 9.93 25.88 -9.22
CA HIS A 8 8.65 26.31 -9.77
C HIS A 8 7.58 25.20 -9.66
N ILE A 9 7.93 23.94 -9.94
CA ILE A 9 6.99 22.82 -9.80
C ILE A 9 6.56 22.64 -8.34
N LEU A 10 7.50 22.71 -7.39
CA LEU A 10 7.25 22.53 -5.96
C LEU A 10 6.39 23.64 -5.33
N GLN A 11 6.38 24.82 -5.95
CA GLN A 11 5.56 25.98 -5.58
C GLN A 11 4.11 25.89 -6.08
N THR A 12 3.73 24.82 -6.81
CA THR A 12 2.34 24.64 -7.22
C THR A 12 1.41 24.60 -6.00
N GLU A 13 0.38 25.44 -6.05
CA GLU A 13 -0.71 25.47 -5.06
C GLU A 13 -1.84 24.51 -5.46
N ASP A 14 -1.86 24.09 -6.73
CA ASP A 14 -2.82 23.11 -7.24
C ASP A 14 -2.44 21.71 -6.73
N CYS A 15 -3.25 21.19 -5.80
CA CYS A 15 -3.03 19.89 -5.17
C CYS A 15 -3.09 18.72 -6.17
N ARG A 16 -3.74 18.91 -7.32
CA ARG A 16 -3.81 17.92 -8.40
C ARG A 16 -2.44 17.57 -8.96
N PHE A 17 -1.53 18.52 -8.92
CA PHE A 17 -0.20 18.40 -9.53
C PHE A 17 0.93 18.41 -8.51
N ASP A 18 0.61 18.19 -7.23
CA ASP A 18 1.61 18.15 -6.16
C ASP A 18 2.47 16.87 -6.24
N ILE A 19 3.68 17.00 -6.79
CA ILE A 19 4.63 15.88 -6.94
C ILE A 19 5.19 15.36 -5.61
N ARG A 20 4.91 16.02 -4.47
CA ARG A 20 5.25 15.48 -3.15
C ARG A 20 4.51 14.16 -2.87
N ALA A 21 3.43 13.87 -3.58
CA ALA A 21 2.74 12.57 -3.50
C ALA A 21 3.65 11.37 -3.82
N PHE A 22 4.74 11.56 -4.58
CA PHE A 22 5.64 10.47 -5.03
C PHE A 22 6.83 10.19 -4.11
N GLY A 23 7.10 11.05 -3.12
CA GLY A 23 8.29 10.89 -2.26
C GLY A 23 8.31 11.76 -1.01
N GLY A 24 7.22 12.46 -0.71
CA GLY A 24 7.09 13.30 0.47
C GLY A 24 8.20 14.34 0.60
N LYS A 25 8.95 14.26 1.70
CA LYS A 25 10.06 15.15 2.04
C LYS A 25 11.26 15.02 1.09
N LEU A 26 11.44 13.85 0.48
CA LEU A 26 12.56 13.57 -0.42
C LEU A 26 12.55 14.53 -1.60
N ILE A 27 11.40 14.72 -2.25
CA ILE A 27 11.30 15.48 -3.50
C ILE A 27 11.73 16.96 -3.32
N PRO A 28 11.26 17.71 -2.29
CA PRO A 28 11.78 19.04 -2.00
C PRO A 28 13.28 19.10 -1.71
N GLU A 29 13.84 18.11 -1.02
CA GLU A 29 15.26 18.09 -0.63
C GLU A 29 16.21 17.88 -1.82
N LEU A 30 15.71 17.28 -2.91
CA LEU A 30 16.47 17.13 -4.16
C LEU A 30 17.00 18.47 -4.69
N VAL A 31 16.28 19.58 -4.44
CA VAL A 31 16.70 20.92 -4.90
C VAL A 31 18.10 21.25 -4.40
N ALA A 32 18.42 20.93 -3.14
CA ALA A 32 19.70 21.21 -2.52
C ALA A 32 20.81 20.24 -2.97
N GLN A 33 20.46 19.15 -3.64
CA GLN A 33 21.37 18.08 -4.05
C GLN A 33 21.72 18.10 -5.54
N ILE A 34 21.07 18.98 -6.32
CA ILE A 34 21.40 19.17 -7.74
C ILE A 34 22.85 19.67 -7.86
N GLY A 35 23.62 19.01 -8.73
CA GLY A 35 25.03 19.31 -9.00
C GLY A 35 26.02 18.48 -8.19
N TYR A 36 25.56 17.67 -7.23
CA TYR A 36 26.44 16.83 -6.39
C TYR A 36 26.65 15.42 -6.96
N ASN A 37 25.66 14.87 -7.68
CA ASN A 37 25.76 13.53 -8.28
C ASN A 37 25.12 13.54 -9.69
N ALA A 38 25.90 13.11 -10.69
CA ALA A 38 25.48 13.14 -12.08
C ALA A 38 24.28 12.22 -12.40
N ALA A 39 24.13 11.10 -11.68
CA ALA A 39 22.99 10.21 -11.86
C ALA A 39 21.71 10.83 -11.28
N LEU A 40 21.80 11.43 -10.10
CA LEU A 40 20.67 12.16 -9.52
C LEU A 40 20.24 13.34 -10.39
N ASP A 41 21.21 14.12 -10.89
CA ASP A 41 20.94 15.22 -11.81
C ASP A 41 20.22 14.76 -13.08
N SER A 42 20.64 13.63 -13.64
CA SER A 42 19.98 13.02 -14.80
C SER A 42 18.54 12.60 -14.49
N CYS A 43 18.31 11.99 -13.32
CA CYS A 43 16.96 11.62 -12.87
C CYS A 43 16.06 12.84 -12.67
N VAL A 44 16.57 13.88 -12.00
CA VAL A 44 15.80 15.13 -11.77
C VAL A 44 15.51 15.84 -13.09
N ALA A 45 16.47 15.86 -14.03
CA ALA A 45 16.25 16.40 -15.37
C ALA A 45 15.12 15.66 -16.11
N ALA A 46 15.12 14.33 -16.05
CA ALA A 46 14.05 13.51 -16.62
C ALA A 46 12.70 13.84 -15.96
N MET A 47 12.64 13.86 -14.63
CA MET A 47 11.42 14.15 -13.87
C MET A 47 10.84 15.52 -14.25
N VAL A 48 11.65 16.58 -14.24
CA VAL A 48 11.21 17.94 -14.61
C VAL A 48 10.70 18.00 -16.05
N THR A 49 11.39 17.33 -16.98
CA THR A 49 11.04 17.37 -18.41
C THR A 49 9.75 16.58 -18.67
N LEU A 50 9.61 15.40 -18.07
CA LEU A 50 8.41 14.58 -18.16
C LEU A 50 7.20 15.28 -17.57
N TYR A 51 7.33 15.84 -16.36
CA TYR A 51 6.27 16.64 -15.74
C TYR A 51 5.77 17.73 -16.68
N ARG A 52 6.68 18.47 -17.32
CA ARG A 52 6.33 19.51 -18.29
C ARG A 52 5.72 18.97 -19.58
N SER A 53 6.12 17.77 -20.00
CA SER A 53 5.61 17.15 -21.22
C SER A 53 4.13 16.80 -21.15
N HIS A 54 3.57 16.61 -19.96
CA HIS A 54 2.11 16.48 -19.76
C HIS A 54 1.34 17.73 -20.20
N HIS A 55 1.93 18.92 -20.06
CA HIS A 55 1.33 20.17 -20.51
C HIS A 55 1.75 20.56 -21.94
N CYS A 56 2.82 19.97 -22.46
CA CYS A 56 3.37 20.29 -23.77
C CYS A 56 3.88 19.05 -24.50
N GLN A 57 3.06 18.55 -25.43
CA GLN A 57 3.35 17.33 -26.20
C GLN A 57 4.64 17.41 -27.02
N ARG A 58 5.10 18.63 -27.36
CA ARG A 58 6.38 18.87 -28.06
C ARG A 58 7.59 18.46 -27.22
N LEU A 59 7.47 18.47 -25.88
CA LEU A 59 8.53 18.06 -24.96
C LEU A 59 8.54 16.54 -24.71
N ARG A 60 7.60 15.77 -25.27
CA ARG A 60 7.49 14.32 -25.00
C ARG A 60 8.71 13.54 -25.49
N VAL A 61 9.21 13.85 -26.69
CA VAL A 61 10.41 13.19 -27.23
C VAL A 61 11.62 13.49 -26.36
N GLU A 62 11.81 14.76 -25.97
CA GLU A 62 12.89 15.15 -25.06
C GLU A 62 12.76 14.47 -23.70
N GLY A 63 11.56 14.43 -23.12
CA GLY A 63 11.29 13.75 -21.86
C GLY A 63 11.63 12.26 -21.89
N LEU A 64 11.25 11.56 -22.97
CA LEU A 64 11.60 10.14 -23.15
C LEU A 64 13.10 9.92 -23.36
N THR A 65 13.78 10.82 -24.07
CA THR A 65 15.25 10.77 -24.20
C THR A 65 15.93 10.95 -22.84
N ARG A 66 15.53 11.96 -22.07
CA ARG A 66 16.04 12.20 -20.70
C ARG A 66 15.76 11.03 -19.77
N TYR A 67 14.59 10.41 -19.89
CA TYR A 67 14.25 9.21 -19.15
C TYR A 67 15.19 8.04 -19.48
N GLY A 68 15.50 7.82 -20.76
CA GLY A 68 16.47 6.80 -21.18
C GLY A 68 17.87 7.03 -20.60
N GLU A 69 18.34 8.29 -20.63
CA GLU A 69 19.60 8.70 -20.00
C GLU A 69 19.61 8.43 -18.49
N ALA A 70 18.53 8.84 -17.80
CA ALA A 70 18.37 8.66 -16.35
C ALA A 70 18.29 7.18 -15.95
N LEU A 71 17.61 6.36 -16.74
CA LEU A 71 17.53 4.91 -16.51
C LEU A 71 18.92 4.25 -16.64
N ALA A 72 19.70 4.65 -17.65
CA ALA A 72 21.07 4.17 -17.83
C ALA A 72 22.00 4.64 -16.70
N ALA A 73 21.83 5.86 -16.20
CA ALA A 73 22.57 6.37 -15.05
C ALA A 73 22.20 5.62 -13.76
N THR A 74 20.90 5.43 -13.50
CA THR A 74 20.38 4.68 -12.34
C THR A 74 20.93 3.26 -12.30
N ARG A 75 20.93 2.54 -13.43
CA ARG A 75 21.50 1.18 -13.51
C ARG A 75 22.97 1.14 -13.13
N ARG A 76 23.76 2.13 -13.57
CA ARG A 76 25.18 2.25 -13.21
C ARG A 76 25.37 2.53 -11.72
N THR A 77 24.60 3.46 -11.15
CA THR A 77 24.62 3.78 -9.71
C THR A 77 24.25 2.57 -8.86
N MET A 78 23.26 1.77 -9.28
CA MET A 78 22.83 0.59 -8.53
C MET A 78 23.93 -0.47 -8.39
N ILE A 79 24.71 -0.70 -9.44
CA ILE A 79 25.79 -1.71 -9.45
C ILE A 79 27.12 -1.18 -8.90
N ASP A 80 27.27 0.14 -8.70
CA ASP A 80 28.48 0.72 -8.15
C ASP A 80 28.57 0.43 -6.63
N PRO A 81 29.61 -0.29 -6.16
CA PRO A 81 29.78 -0.57 -4.73
C PRO A 81 30.20 0.66 -3.91
N LYS A 82 30.66 1.75 -4.57
CA LYS A 82 31.08 2.99 -3.90
C LYS A 82 29.93 3.93 -3.60
N GLU A 83 28.82 3.78 -4.33
CA GLU A 83 27.64 4.64 -4.15
C GLU A 83 26.92 4.29 -2.85
N SER A 84 26.55 5.32 -2.09
CA SER A 84 25.84 5.15 -0.81
C SER A 84 24.44 4.58 -1.02
N ILE A 85 23.91 3.90 -0.01
CA ILE A 85 22.54 3.36 -0.07
C ILE A 85 21.54 4.51 -0.23
N MET A 86 21.75 5.63 0.46
CA MET A 86 20.95 6.84 0.29
C MET A 86 20.94 7.26 -1.18
N MET A 87 22.09 7.43 -1.82
CA MET A 87 22.16 7.86 -3.22
C MET A 87 21.39 6.89 -4.13
N LYS A 88 21.56 5.57 -3.93
CA LYS A 88 20.80 4.54 -4.65
C LYS A 88 19.28 4.67 -4.44
N MET A 89 18.83 4.89 -3.22
CA MET A 89 17.41 5.10 -2.92
C MET A 89 16.86 6.36 -3.60
N GLN A 90 17.62 7.45 -3.60
CA GLN A 90 17.19 8.71 -4.19
C GLN A 90 16.99 8.58 -5.70
N VAL A 91 17.97 8.01 -6.42
CA VAL A 91 17.84 7.82 -7.87
C VAL A 91 16.69 6.88 -8.22
N VAL A 92 16.49 5.78 -7.48
CA VAL A 92 15.36 4.87 -7.71
C VAL A 92 14.02 5.52 -7.38
N SER A 93 13.94 6.35 -6.34
CA SER A 93 12.70 7.05 -5.96
C SER A 93 12.29 8.12 -6.99
N VAL A 94 13.25 8.84 -7.56
CA VAL A 94 12.96 9.77 -8.66
C VAL A 94 12.54 8.99 -9.92
N MET A 95 13.21 7.87 -10.20
CA MET A 95 12.83 7.00 -11.31
C MET A 95 11.44 6.38 -11.14
N PHE A 96 11.02 6.07 -9.92
CA PHE A 96 9.64 5.63 -9.62
C PHE A 96 8.62 6.68 -10.10
N ALA A 97 8.83 7.96 -9.79
CA ALA A 97 7.95 9.04 -10.26
C ALA A 97 7.97 9.18 -11.79
N CYS A 98 9.15 9.17 -12.41
CA CYS A 98 9.29 9.22 -13.87
C CYS A 98 8.57 8.06 -14.56
N HIS A 99 8.73 6.85 -14.03
CA HIS A 99 8.15 5.64 -14.61
C HIS A 99 6.63 5.66 -14.47
N TYR A 100 6.08 6.17 -13.36
CA TYR A 100 4.64 6.37 -13.18
C TYR A 100 4.02 7.22 -14.30
N TRP A 101 4.74 8.23 -14.80
CA TRP A 101 4.24 9.09 -15.88
C TRP A 101 4.39 8.51 -17.28
N ILE A 102 5.25 7.51 -17.46
CA ILE A 102 5.54 6.90 -18.76
C ILE A 102 4.74 5.60 -18.95
N ASP A 103 4.79 4.71 -17.96
CA ASP A 103 4.17 3.38 -17.98
C ASP A 103 4.03 2.81 -16.56
N ARG A 104 2.81 2.76 -16.01
CA ARG A 104 2.57 2.26 -14.64
C ARG A 104 2.90 0.78 -14.45
N LYS A 105 2.93 -0.04 -15.51
CA LYS A 105 2.98 -1.51 -15.41
C LYS A 105 4.14 -2.03 -14.56
N SER A 106 5.28 -1.35 -14.62
CA SER A 106 6.52 -1.81 -13.97
C SER A 106 6.87 -1.04 -12.70
N VAL A 107 5.99 -0.16 -12.22
CA VAL A 107 6.27 0.73 -11.08
C VAL A 107 6.46 -0.05 -9.78
N GLU A 108 5.80 -1.21 -9.61
CA GLU A 108 5.98 -2.07 -8.43
C GLU A 108 7.40 -2.64 -8.29
N GLN A 109 8.16 -2.74 -9.40
CA GLN A 109 9.56 -3.18 -9.35
C GLN A 109 10.43 -2.17 -8.58
N HIS A 110 10.16 -0.86 -8.72
CA HIS A 110 10.90 0.17 -7.98
C HIS A 110 10.59 0.11 -6.49
N ARG A 111 9.33 -0.14 -6.09
CA ARG A 111 8.99 -0.35 -4.68
C ARG A 111 9.77 -1.53 -4.09
N GLY A 112 9.86 -2.63 -4.84
CA GLY A 112 10.68 -3.79 -4.47
C GLY A 112 12.17 -3.43 -4.29
N ILE A 113 12.75 -2.69 -5.25
CA ILE A 113 14.16 -2.26 -5.18
C ILE A 113 14.41 -1.36 -3.95
N ILE A 114 13.55 -0.36 -3.72
CA ILE A 114 13.65 0.53 -2.56
C ILE A 114 13.58 -0.28 -1.26
N SER A 115 12.69 -1.26 -1.19
CA SER A 115 12.53 -2.12 0.00
C SER A 115 13.75 -3.02 0.24
N VAL A 116 14.42 -3.49 -0.83
CA VAL A 116 15.68 -4.23 -0.72
C VAL A 116 16.83 -3.34 -0.26
N LEU A 117 16.95 -2.13 -0.80
CA LEU A 117 17.94 -1.14 -0.35
C LEU A 117 17.71 -0.77 1.12
N PHE A 118 16.45 -0.68 1.54
CA PHE A 118 16.10 -0.38 2.93
C PHE A 118 16.52 -1.50 3.87
N ARG A 119 16.24 -2.74 3.52
CA ARG A 119 16.78 -3.90 4.23
C ARG A 119 18.31 -3.86 4.30
N GLU A 120 18.99 -3.55 3.19
CA GLU A 120 20.45 -3.45 3.16
C GLU A 120 20.99 -2.38 4.12
N ALA A 121 20.32 -1.22 4.19
CA ALA A 121 20.69 -0.15 5.10
C ALA A 121 20.60 -0.59 6.57
N VAL A 122 19.53 -1.29 6.94
CA VAL A 122 19.38 -1.85 8.30
C VAL A 122 20.51 -2.82 8.59
N LEU A 123 20.75 -3.79 7.71
CA LEU A 123 21.76 -4.83 7.91
C LEU A 123 23.18 -4.25 8.03
N LYS A 124 23.44 -3.13 7.34
CA LYS A 124 24.73 -2.40 7.40
C LYS A 124 24.78 -1.33 8.50
N LYS A 125 23.72 -1.15 9.29
CA LYS A 125 23.60 -0.10 10.31
C LYS A 125 23.80 1.31 9.74
N GLN A 126 23.26 1.56 8.53
CA GLN A 126 23.32 2.82 7.80
C GLN A 126 21.94 3.50 7.79
N LEU A 127 21.32 3.62 8.97
CA LEU A 127 19.97 4.17 9.12
C LEU A 127 19.94 5.67 9.40
N ASP A 128 21.03 6.25 9.88
CA ASP A 128 21.10 7.67 10.29
C ASP A 128 20.71 8.61 9.14
N ASP A 129 21.21 8.35 7.92
CA ASP A 129 20.85 9.14 6.74
C ASP A 129 19.38 8.96 6.33
N LEU A 130 18.75 7.84 6.70
CA LEU A 130 17.40 7.45 6.29
C LEU A 130 16.30 7.86 7.30
N GLU A 131 16.67 8.27 8.52
CA GLU A 131 15.75 8.64 9.60
C GLU A 131 14.57 9.51 9.11
N PRO A 132 14.76 10.56 8.28
CA PRO A 132 13.67 11.43 7.84
C PRO A 132 12.63 10.75 6.93
N TYR A 133 12.95 9.59 6.34
CA TYR A 133 12.13 8.90 5.34
C TYR A 133 11.55 7.58 5.84
N MET A 134 11.84 7.20 7.08
CA MET A 134 11.54 5.88 7.64
C MET A 134 10.07 5.47 7.56
N VAL A 135 9.14 6.41 7.80
CA VAL A 135 7.70 6.12 7.70
C VAL A 135 7.34 5.73 6.26
N GLY A 136 7.82 6.47 5.26
CA GLY A 136 7.58 6.13 3.86
C GLY A 136 8.26 4.83 3.45
N LEU A 137 9.50 4.61 3.87
CA LEU A 137 10.26 3.39 3.56
C LEU A 137 9.62 2.13 4.17
N THR A 138 9.14 2.21 5.41
CA THR A 138 8.44 1.11 6.06
C THR A 138 7.10 0.82 5.38
N GLN A 139 6.32 1.84 5.02
CA GLN A 139 5.09 1.66 4.23
C GLN A 139 5.35 1.01 2.87
N LEU A 140 6.40 1.42 2.16
CA LEU A 140 6.80 0.79 0.89
C LEU A 140 7.19 -0.67 1.08
N ALA A 141 7.94 -1.00 2.13
CA ALA A 141 8.33 -2.38 2.44
C ALA A 141 7.12 -3.27 2.78
N VAL A 142 6.17 -2.74 3.56
CA VAL A 142 4.93 -3.47 3.88
C VAL A 142 4.10 -3.72 2.62
N LEU A 143 3.89 -2.69 1.80
CA LEU A 143 3.14 -2.82 0.56
C LEU A 143 3.83 -3.81 -0.40
N ALA A 144 5.15 -3.74 -0.52
CA ALA A 144 5.93 -4.70 -1.30
C ALA A 144 5.75 -6.13 -0.77
N SER A 145 5.71 -6.32 0.56
CA SER A 145 5.50 -7.64 1.15
C SER A 145 4.09 -8.20 0.95
N PHE A 146 3.10 -7.32 0.93
CA PHE A 146 1.72 -7.67 0.68
C PHE A 146 1.49 -8.08 -0.78
N LEU A 147 2.00 -7.26 -1.71
CA LEU A 147 1.82 -7.44 -3.15
C LEU A 147 2.71 -8.55 -3.73
N ASN A 148 3.96 -8.66 -3.27
CA ASN A 148 4.93 -9.62 -3.79
C ASN A 148 5.17 -10.77 -2.81
N PRO A 149 4.70 -12.01 -3.12
CA PRO A 149 4.91 -13.16 -2.25
C PRO A 149 6.39 -13.51 -2.03
N GLN A 150 7.29 -13.10 -2.93
CA GLN A 150 8.73 -13.35 -2.82
C GLN A 150 9.45 -12.37 -1.89
N PHE A 151 8.81 -11.27 -1.49
CA PHE A 151 9.42 -10.28 -0.60
C PHE A 151 8.88 -10.44 0.82
N GLU A 152 9.65 -11.06 1.71
CA GLU A 152 9.22 -11.26 3.10
C GLU A 152 9.80 -10.19 4.03
N LEU A 153 8.95 -9.65 4.92
CA LEU A 153 9.44 -8.92 6.09
C LEU A 153 10.09 -9.91 7.05
N GLY A 154 11.19 -9.51 7.67
CA GLY A 154 11.93 -10.34 8.62
C GLY A 154 12.45 -9.53 9.81
N PRO A 155 13.38 -10.08 10.61
CA PRO A 155 13.91 -9.42 11.80
C PRO A 155 14.45 -8.00 11.54
N TRP A 156 15.02 -7.78 10.35
CA TRP A 156 15.49 -6.47 9.90
C TRP A 156 14.40 -5.39 9.94
N PHE A 157 13.14 -5.73 9.64
CA PHE A 157 12.06 -4.74 9.60
C PHE A 157 11.71 -4.27 11.02
N TRP A 158 11.68 -5.20 11.97
CA TRP A 158 11.44 -4.89 13.37
C TRP A 158 12.59 -4.09 13.97
N GLU A 159 13.83 -4.43 13.64
CA GLU A 159 15.00 -3.64 14.01
C GLU A 159 14.89 -2.20 13.49
N ALA A 160 14.42 -2.02 12.26
CA ALA A 160 14.20 -0.69 11.69
C ALA A 160 13.11 0.09 12.44
N CYS A 161 12.03 -0.59 12.86
CA CYS A 161 10.96 0.02 13.66
C CYS A 161 11.44 0.39 15.07
N GLU A 162 12.30 -0.44 15.68
CA GLU A 162 12.89 -0.22 17.01
C GLU A 162 13.92 0.91 17.00
N THR A 163 14.82 0.93 16.02
CA THR A 163 15.99 1.83 15.96
C THR A 163 15.59 3.31 15.91
N ILE A 164 14.53 3.64 15.17
CA ILE A 164 14.04 5.01 15.06
C ILE A 164 13.00 5.32 16.16
N GLY A 165 12.51 4.28 16.83
CA GLY A 165 11.19 4.28 17.44
C GLY A 165 10.13 4.48 16.35
N THR A 166 9.01 3.76 16.42
CA THR A 166 7.76 4.36 15.92
C THR A 166 7.74 5.78 16.47
N PRO A 167 7.67 6.86 15.67
CA PRO A 167 7.49 8.19 16.21
C PRO A 167 6.23 8.11 17.07
N ARG A 168 6.38 8.00 18.38
CA ARG A 168 5.28 7.89 19.32
C ARG A 168 4.97 9.32 19.76
N PRO A 169 3.81 9.86 19.40
CA PRO A 169 3.01 9.58 18.21
C PRO A 169 3.55 10.36 17.01
N VAL A 170 3.23 9.92 15.79
CA VAL A 170 3.26 10.82 14.64
C VAL A 170 2.36 11.98 15.05
N LYS A 171 2.94 13.15 15.31
CA LYS A 171 2.18 14.34 15.73
C LYS A 171 1.34 14.83 14.54
N TYR A 172 0.35 14.05 14.11
CA TYR A 172 -0.85 14.61 13.53
C TYR A 172 -1.73 14.96 14.71
N HIS A 173 -1.72 16.25 15.02
CA HIS A 173 -2.30 16.83 16.20
C HIS A 173 -3.73 16.27 16.39
N GLN A 174 -3.92 15.44 17.43
CA GLN A 174 -5.18 14.79 17.87
C GLN A 174 -5.54 13.37 17.35
N GLY A 175 -4.63 12.38 17.38
CA GLY A 175 -5.04 10.96 17.34
C GLY A 175 -3.97 9.99 16.86
N SER A 176 -3.33 9.28 17.79
CA SER A 176 -2.49 8.11 17.46
C SER A 176 -3.42 6.94 17.13
N PHE A 177 -3.23 6.32 15.96
CA PHE A 177 -3.99 5.14 15.54
C PHE A 177 -3.02 3.97 15.44
N VAL A 178 -3.19 2.97 16.31
CA VAL A 178 -2.29 1.82 16.37
C VAL A 178 -2.41 1.00 15.07
N SER A 179 -3.61 0.93 14.49
CA SER A 179 -3.84 0.25 13.21
C SER A 179 -3.06 0.82 12.03
N LEU A 180 -2.60 2.08 12.12
CA LEU A 180 -1.82 2.76 11.08
C LEU A 180 -0.31 2.77 11.36
N GLU A 181 0.14 2.17 12.47
CA GLU A 181 1.56 2.02 12.75
C GLU A 181 2.18 1.01 11.79
N SER A 182 3.39 1.31 11.30
CA SER A 182 4.11 0.43 10.36
C SER A 182 4.25 -1.01 10.87
N GLY A 183 4.32 -1.20 12.19
CA GLY A 183 4.36 -2.52 12.80
C GLY A 183 3.07 -3.31 12.60
N THR A 184 1.90 -2.71 12.85
CA THR A 184 0.61 -3.37 12.63
C THR A 184 0.36 -3.65 11.14
N LEU A 185 0.74 -2.72 10.26
CA LEU A 185 0.65 -2.96 8.81
C LEU A 185 1.53 -4.14 8.38
N ALA A 186 2.74 -4.25 8.96
CA ALA A 186 3.65 -5.37 8.72
C ALA A 186 3.09 -6.70 9.24
N GLU A 187 2.52 -6.71 10.45
CA GLU A 187 1.86 -7.89 11.03
C GLU A 187 0.75 -8.40 10.10
N VAL A 188 -0.12 -7.54 9.59
CA VAL A 188 -1.15 -7.94 8.62
C VAL A 188 -0.51 -8.58 7.39
N SER A 189 0.52 -7.97 6.81
CA SER A 189 1.20 -8.54 5.62
C SER A 189 1.81 -9.93 5.86
N ILE A 190 2.24 -10.21 7.10
CA ILE A 190 2.80 -11.51 7.50
C ILE A 190 1.67 -12.51 7.77
N PHE A 191 0.67 -12.13 8.54
CA PHE A 191 -0.44 -13.00 8.95
C PHE A 191 -1.27 -13.45 7.74
N MET A 192 -1.47 -12.57 6.76
CA MET A 192 -2.18 -12.88 5.51
C MET A 192 -1.52 -13.98 4.67
N ARG A 193 -0.25 -14.33 4.91
CA ARG A 193 0.42 -15.47 4.25
C ARG A 193 0.02 -16.81 4.83
N SER A 194 -0.38 -16.83 6.10
CA SER A 194 -0.80 -18.03 6.84
C SER A 194 -1.96 -17.67 7.76
N PRO A 195 -3.11 -17.24 7.19
CA PRO A 195 -4.20 -16.63 7.95
C PRO A 195 -4.78 -17.56 9.01
N LYS A 196 -4.93 -18.86 8.72
CA LYS A 196 -5.40 -19.86 9.69
C LYS A 196 -4.59 -19.90 10.98
N LYS A 197 -3.26 -19.78 10.89
CA LYS A 197 -2.36 -19.77 12.06
C LYS A 197 -2.47 -18.50 12.89
N HIS A 198 -3.00 -17.43 12.29
CA HIS A 198 -3.02 -16.08 12.85
C HIS A 198 -4.44 -15.52 12.96
N LEU A 199 -5.46 -16.39 12.98
CA LEU A 199 -6.86 -15.98 12.94
C LEU A 199 -7.22 -15.03 14.10
N HIS A 200 -6.80 -15.38 15.31
CA HIS A 200 -7.01 -14.54 16.49
C HIS A 200 -6.33 -13.17 16.36
N GLN A 201 -5.10 -13.13 15.84
CA GLN A 201 -4.37 -11.88 15.64
C GLN A 201 -5.04 -11.00 14.59
N LEU A 202 -5.50 -11.59 13.48
CA LEU A 202 -6.27 -10.91 12.45
C LEU A 202 -7.58 -10.34 13.02
N GLN A 203 -8.30 -11.11 13.85
CA GLN A 203 -9.50 -10.64 14.54
C GLN A 203 -9.20 -9.47 15.49
N CYS A 204 -8.12 -9.54 16.26
CA CYS A 204 -7.71 -8.45 17.15
C CYS A 204 -7.43 -7.16 16.36
N ILE A 205 -6.68 -7.26 15.26
CA ILE A 205 -6.38 -6.11 14.40
C ILE A 205 -7.67 -5.56 13.79
N TYR A 206 -8.55 -6.44 13.29
CA TYR A 206 -9.85 -6.06 12.75
C TYR A 206 -10.68 -5.25 13.76
N ASN A 207 -10.81 -5.75 14.99
CA ASN A 207 -11.56 -5.08 16.05
C ASN A 207 -10.97 -3.72 16.41
N VAL A 208 -9.63 -3.58 16.40
CA VAL A 208 -8.96 -2.28 16.60
C VAL A 208 -9.28 -1.31 15.47
N ILE A 209 -9.24 -1.78 14.21
CA ILE A 209 -9.61 -0.94 13.05
C ILE A 209 -11.04 -0.46 13.17
N GLN A 210 -12.00 -1.34 13.47
CA GLN A 210 -13.41 -0.97 13.65
C GLN A 210 -13.60 0.07 14.77
N PHE A 211 -12.82 -0.04 15.85
CA PHE A 211 -12.85 0.94 16.94
C PHE A 211 -12.23 2.30 16.56
N GLU A 212 -11.22 2.32 15.70
CA GLU A 212 -10.51 3.53 15.29
C GLU A 212 -11.18 4.25 14.11
N MET A 213 -11.87 3.50 13.25
CA MET A 213 -12.57 3.97 12.06
C MET A 213 -13.44 5.23 12.29
N PRO A 214 -14.39 5.25 13.25
CA PRO A 214 -15.24 6.42 13.47
C PRO A 214 -14.46 7.69 13.84
N LYS A 215 -13.30 7.53 14.50
CA LYS A 215 -12.43 8.66 14.91
C LYS A 215 -11.73 9.24 13.69
N VAL A 216 -11.21 8.39 12.81
CA VAL A 216 -10.57 8.81 11.55
C VAL A 216 -11.58 9.53 10.66
N ARG A 217 -12.82 9.02 10.55
CA ARG A 217 -13.91 9.66 9.81
C ARG A 217 -14.21 11.08 10.31
N ARG A 218 -14.22 11.27 11.63
CA ARG A 218 -14.37 12.59 12.25
C ARG A 218 -13.22 13.53 11.89
N LEU A 219 -11.98 13.04 11.93
CA LEU A 219 -10.80 13.83 11.55
C LEU A 219 -10.84 14.25 10.07
N ILE A 220 -11.24 13.35 9.16
CA ILE A 220 -11.41 13.68 7.74
C ILE A 220 -12.47 14.76 7.55
N THR A 221 -13.59 14.66 8.26
CA THR A 221 -14.67 15.66 8.17
C THR A 221 -14.13 17.04 8.56
N LEU A 222 -13.43 17.13 9.69
CA LEU A 222 -12.83 18.39 10.17
C LEU A 222 -11.76 18.91 9.20
N ALA A 223 -10.89 18.03 8.70
CA ALA A 223 -9.84 18.40 7.76
C ALA A 223 -10.40 18.86 6.41
N THR A 224 -11.49 18.24 5.94
CA THR A 224 -12.20 18.63 4.71
C THR A 224 -12.81 20.02 4.87
N MET A 225 -13.45 20.30 6.01
CA MET A 225 -13.97 21.64 6.31
C MET A 225 -12.86 22.70 6.34
N ALA A 226 -11.72 22.38 6.96
CA ALA A 226 -10.57 23.29 7.01
C ALA A 226 -9.96 23.53 5.62
N ALA A 227 -9.87 22.49 4.78
CA ALA A 227 -9.35 22.59 3.42
C ALA A 227 -10.30 23.32 2.47
N ALA A 228 -11.61 23.31 2.73
CA ALA A 228 -12.62 24.01 1.94
C ALA A 228 -12.82 25.49 2.35
N ALA A 229 -12.15 25.97 3.40
CA ALA A 229 -12.28 27.35 3.84
C ALA A 229 -11.78 28.34 2.75
N PRO A 230 -12.40 29.52 2.57
CA PRO A 230 -12.02 30.48 1.52
C PRO A 230 -10.55 30.93 1.53
N ASN A 231 -9.88 30.84 2.68
CA ASN A 231 -8.46 31.18 2.87
C ASN A 231 -7.70 29.99 3.47
N ALA A 232 -8.06 28.76 3.07
CA ALA A 232 -7.39 27.55 3.54
C ALA A 232 -5.89 27.64 3.25
N GLN A 233 -5.08 27.45 4.30
CA GLN A 233 -3.63 27.39 4.14
C GLN A 233 -3.27 26.12 3.35
N ALA A 234 -2.22 26.16 2.53
CA ALA A 234 -1.74 25.00 1.77
C ALA A 234 -1.49 23.77 2.68
N MET A 235 -1.08 23.98 3.93
CA MET A 235 -0.92 22.93 4.93
C MET A 235 -2.23 22.23 5.30
N SER A 236 -3.36 22.94 5.34
CA SER A 236 -4.69 22.35 5.63
C SER A 236 -5.11 21.38 4.53
N ILE A 237 -4.87 21.74 3.26
CA ILE A 237 -5.14 20.88 2.11
C ILE A 237 -4.28 19.60 2.19
N ARG A 238 -2.98 19.75 2.51
CA ARG A 238 -2.08 18.59 2.67
C ARG A 238 -2.49 17.68 3.80
N VAL A 239 -2.85 18.24 4.96
CA VAL A 239 -3.33 17.46 6.11
C VAL A 239 -4.61 16.71 5.76
N CYS A 240 -5.54 17.32 5.02
CA CYS A 240 -6.72 16.64 4.51
C CYS A 240 -6.34 15.46 3.59
N GLY A 241 -5.39 15.65 2.67
CA GLY A 241 -4.85 14.57 1.84
C GLY A 241 -4.26 13.42 2.67
N SER A 242 -3.45 13.72 3.68
CA SER A 242 -2.86 12.72 4.57
C SER A 242 -3.92 11.91 5.34
N TYR A 243 -4.99 12.54 5.83
CA TYR A 243 -6.07 11.81 6.50
C TYR A 243 -6.85 10.90 5.54
N ARG A 244 -7.01 11.31 4.27
CA ARG A 244 -7.65 10.47 3.24
C ARG A 244 -6.81 9.24 2.90
N VAL A 245 -5.48 9.40 2.79
CA VAL A 245 -4.54 8.27 2.61
C VAL A 245 -4.62 7.32 3.82
N ALA A 246 -4.57 7.85 5.04
CA ALA A 246 -4.69 7.05 6.26
C ALA A 246 -5.99 6.23 6.28
N TYR A 247 -7.11 6.87 5.94
CA TYR A 247 -8.39 6.19 5.88
C TYR A 247 -8.48 5.14 4.78
N SER A 248 -7.93 5.40 3.59
CA SER A 248 -7.87 4.40 2.53
C SER A 248 -7.13 3.13 2.93
N ILE A 249 -6.07 3.26 3.75
CA ILE A 249 -5.32 2.10 4.27
C ILE A 249 -6.24 1.28 5.19
N LEU A 250 -6.99 1.93 6.09
CA LEU A 250 -7.93 1.24 6.98
C LEU A 250 -9.05 0.54 6.22
N LEU A 251 -9.59 1.15 5.16
CA LEU A 251 -10.62 0.54 4.33
C LEU A 251 -10.07 -0.71 3.60
N ALA A 252 -8.89 -0.61 3.00
CA ALA A 252 -8.25 -1.77 2.36
C ALA A 252 -7.97 -2.91 3.35
N MET A 253 -7.44 -2.60 4.54
CA MET A 253 -7.23 -3.60 5.58
C MET A 253 -8.54 -4.21 6.08
N THR A 254 -9.56 -3.39 6.29
CA THR A 254 -10.90 -3.83 6.69
C THR A 254 -11.43 -4.85 5.69
N ALA A 255 -11.45 -4.52 4.41
CA ALA A 255 -11.98 -5.40 3.37
C ALA A 255 -11.22 -6.72 3.29
N VAL A 256 -9.88 -6.68 3.26
CA VAL A 256 -9.05 -7.90 3.13
C VAL A 256 -9.15 -8.79 4.37
N ILE A 257 -9.06 -8.21 5.57
CA ILE A 257 -9.13 -8.98 6.81
C ILE A 257 -10.53 -9.55 6.98
N ASN A 258 -11.57 -8.76 6.72
CA ASN A 258 -12.96 -9.21 6.78
C ASN A 258 -13.20 -10.40 5.83
N HIS A 259 -12.81 -10.29 4.55
CA HIS A 259 -12.90 -11.40 3.61
C HIS A 259 -12.18 -12.66 4.12
N THR A 260 -11.01 -12.48 4.73
CA THR A 260 -10.24 -13.59 5.30
C THR A 260 -10.95 -14.23 6.50
N LEU A 261 -11.52 -13.43 7.40
CA LEU A 261 -12.26 -13.92 8.56
C LEU A 261 -13.51 -14.72 8.13
N GLN A 262 -14.21 -14.28 7.09
CA GLN A 262 -15.40 -14.95 6.54
C GLN A 262 -15.15 -16.40 6.07
N ILE A 263 -13.88 -16.80 5.82
CA ILE A 263 -13.53 -18.18 5.47
C ILE A 263 -13.85 -19.15 6.62
N TRP A 264 -13.69 -18.71 7.87
CA TRP A 264 -13.90 -19.53 9.07
C TRP A 264 -15.10 -19.08 9.91
N ASP A 265 -15.46 -17.80 9.84
CA ASP A 265 -16.58 -17.23 10.57
C ASP A 265 -17.77 -16.98 9.62
N LYS A 266 -18.92 -17.54 9.98
CA LYS A 266 -20.17 -17.36 9.21
C LYS A 266 -21.05 -16.25 9.78
N ASP A 267 -20.52 -15.39 10.65
CA ASP A 267 -21.24 -14.23 11.16
C ASP A 267 -21.66 -13.32 10.00
N ILE A 268 -22.97 -13.10 9.91
CA ILE A 268 -23.58 -12.25 8.88
C ILE A 268 -23.18 -10.79 9.09
N SER A 269 -22.78 -10.39 10.31
CA SER A 269 -22.31 -9.03 10.57
C SER A 269 -21.09 -8.67 9.71
N LEU A 270 -20.20 -9.62 9.43
CA LEU A 270 -19.02 -9.40 8.61
C LEU A 270 -19.39 -9.00 7.18
N VAL A 271 -20.50 -9.54 6.63
CA VAL A 271 -20.99 -9.15 5.30
C VAL A 271 -21.49 -7.71 5.31
N GLY A 272 -22.25 -7.33 6.35
CA GLY A 272 -22.71 -5.95 6.54
C GLY A 272 -21.55 -4.96 6.68
N ASP A 273 -20.56 -5.28 7.50
CA ASP A 273 -19.36 -4.46 7.69
C ASP A 273 -18.57 -4.28 6.38
N LEU A 274 -18.56 -5.30 5.52
CA LEU A 274 -17.93 -5.20 4.20
C LEU A 274 -18.71 -4.28 3.25
N HIS A 275 -20.06 -4.31 3.27
CA HIS A 275 -20.89 -3.40 2.49
C HIS A 275 -20.69 -1.94 2.92
N ASP A 276 -20.67 -1.69 4.23
CA ASP A 276 -20.36 -0.38 4.80
C ASP A 276 -18.96 0.09 4.36
N CYS A 277 -17.97 -0.82 4.37
CA CYS A 277 -16.61 -0.54 3.88
C CYS A 277 -16.60 -0.18 2.38
N VAL A 278 -17.39 -0.85 1.53
CA VAL A 278 -17.53 -0.54 0.11
C VAL A 278 -18.17 0.84 -0.09
N ASP A 279 -19.23 1.14 0.64
CA ASP A 279 -19.92 2.43 0.55
C ASP A 279 -19.01 3.60 0.99
N GLU A 280 -18.25 3.40 2.07
CA GLU A 280 -17.26 4.34 2.55
C GLU A 280 -16.09 4.52 1.56
N SER A 281 -15.66 3.44 0.90
CA SER A 281 -14.64 3.49 -0.14
C SER A 281 -15.06 4.34 -1.33
N ILE A 282 -16.29 4.13 -1.83
CA ILE A 282 -16.84 4.92 -2.92
C ILE A 282 -17.01 6.39 -2.52
N SER A 283 -17.48 6.66 -1.29
CA SER A 283 -17.58 8.03 -0.79
C SER A 283 -16.21 8.71 -0.72
N LEU A 284 -15.17 7.99 -0.29
CA LEU A 284 -13.80 8.52 -0.25
C LEU A 284 -13.25 8.83 -1.64
N VAL A 285 -13.53 7.98 -2.64
CA VAL A 285 -13.18 8.23 -4.05
C VAL A 285 -13.78 9.55 -4.51
N GLN A 286 -15.10 9.74 -4.31
CA GLN A 286 -15.81 10.94 -4.73
C GLN A 286 -15.23 12.22 -4.11
N GLN A 287 -14.77 12.15 -2.85
CA GLN A 287 -14.11 13.26 -2.17
C GLN A 287 -12.72 13.59 -2.76
N CYS A 288 -12.09 12.63 -3.46
CA CYS A 288 -10.76 12.75 -4.04
C CYS A 288 -10.77 13.17 -5.52
N GLU A 289 -11.91 13.19 -6.20
CA GLU A 289 -12.03 13.55 -7.63
C GLU A 289 -11.33 14.88 -7.97
N GLY A 290 -11.54 15.91 -7.14
CA GLY A 290 -10.94 17.23 -7.34
C GLY A 290 -9.41 17.28 -7.17
N ALA A 291 -8.79 16.19 -6.67
CA ALA A 291 -7.34 16.09 -6.46
C ALA A 291 -6.64 15.24 -7.53
N ARG A 292 -7.34 14.74 -8.55
CA ARG A 292 -6.75 13.98 -9.66
C ARG A 292 -5.92 14.87 -10.59
N PRO A 293 -4.81 14.37 -11.19
CA PRO A 293 -4.38 12.97 -11.14
C PRO A 293 -3.45 12.62 -9.97
N TYR A 294 -2.56 13.52 -9.52
CA TYR A 294 -1.50 13.13 -8.56
C TYR A 294 -1.93 13.20 -7.10
N GLY A 295 -2.77 14.15 -6.73
CA GLY A 295 -3.27 14.28 -5.36
C GLY A 295 -4.19 13.13 -4.91
N ALA A 296 -4.71 12.35 -5.87
CA ALA A 296 -5.53 11.16 -5.64
C ALA A 296 -4.86 9.85 -6.08
N ILE A 297 -3.52 9.85 -6.25
CA ILE A 297 -2.75 8.70 -6.76
C ILE A 297 -2.89 7.41 -5.93
N PHE A 298 -3.22 7.54 -4.64
CA PHE A 298 -3.41 6.42 -3.74
C PHE A 298 -4.77 5.71 -3.93
N VAL A 299 -5.73 6.35 -4.61
CA VAL A 299 -7.09 5.83 -4.75
C VAL A 299 -7.11 4.46 -5.43
N PRO A 300 -6.44 4.26 -6.58
CA PRO A 300 -6.41 2.94 -7.21
C PRO A 300 -5.74 1.88 -6.33
N ASP A 301 -4.66 2.23 -5.60
CA ASP A 301 -3.91 1.28 -4.78
C ASP A 301 -4.83 0.64 -3.69
N PHE A 302 -5.70 1.42 -3.03
CA PHE A 302 -6.61 0.87 -2.02
C PHE A 302 -7.88 0.26 -2.62
N LEU A 303 -8.46 0.89 -3.63
CA LEU A 303 -9.73 0.43 -4.21
C LEU A 303 -9.56 -0.93 -4.92
N THR A 304 -8.37 -1.19 -5.48
CA THR A 304 -7.97 -2.50 -5.99
C THR A 304 -8.12 -3.59 -4.92
N MET A 305 -7.73 -3.31 -3.67
CA MET A 305 -7.83 -4.25 -2.55
C MET A 305 -9.28 -4.46 -2.10
N VAL A 306 -10.05 -3.37 -2.00
CA VAL A 306 -11.46 -3.42 -1.60
C VAL A 306 -12.28 -4.18 -2.63
N TYR A 307 -12.11 -3.84 -3.92
CA TYR A 307 -12.72 -4.59 -5.01
C TYR A 307 -12.33 -6.06 -4.94
N ALA A 308 -11.03 -6.37 -4.81
CA ALA A 308 -10.58 -7.75 -4.77
C ALA A 308 -11.24 -8.58 -3.65
N ALA A 309 -11.41 -7.99 -2.47
CA ALA A 309 -12.01 -8.63 -1.30
C ALA A 309 -13.56 -8.69 -1.33
N ALA A 310 -14.22 -7.75 -2.00
CA ALA A 310 -15.68 -7.73 -2.17
C ALA A 310 -16.14 -8.72 -3.25
N THR A 311 -16.25 -10.00 -2.88
CA THR A 311 -16.53 -11.11 -3.81
C THR A 311 -18.02 -11.39 -4.03
N ASP A 312 -18.91 -10.83 -3.22
CA ASP A 312 -20.36 -11.07 -3.25
C ASP A 312 -21.12 -10.26 -4.31
N GLY A 313 -20.43 -9.38 -5.03
CA GLY A 313 -20.99 -8.57 -6.10
C GLY A 313 -21.52 -7.21 -5.67
N TYR A 314 -21.54 -6.87 -4.38
CA TYR A 314 -22.08 -5.61 -3.90
C TYR A 314 -21.34 -4.40 -4.51
N ARG A 315 -22.05 -3.64 -5.36
CA ARG A 315 -21.54 -2.45 -6.09
C ARG A 315 -20.23 -2.68 -6.87
N ASN A 316 -19.93 -3.92 -7.25
CA ASN A 316 -18.71 -4.25 -8.00
C ASN A 316 -18.65 -3.52 -9.35
N ASP A 317 -19.78 -3.34 -10.04
CA ASP A 317 -19.84 -2.61 -11.31
C ASP A 317 -19.41 -1.14 -11.16
N GLU A 318 -19.76 -0.51 -10.05
CA GLU A 318 -19.40 0.88 -9.75
C GLU A 318 -17.91 1.01 -9.42
N MET A 319 -17.39 0.13 -8.56
CA MET A 319 -15.95 0.09 -8.26
C MET A 319 -15.12 -0.21 -9.51
N MET A 320 -15.58 -1.12 -10.37
CA MET A 320 -14.95 -1.40 -11.66
C MET A 320 -14.96 -0.16 -12.56
N GLY A 321 -16.09 0.54 -12.66
CA GLY A 321 -16.19 1.79 -13.41
C GLY A 321 -15.20 2.85 -12.91
N ILE A 322 -15.05 2.99 -11.59
CA ILE A 322 -14.07 3.90 -10.97
C ILE A 322 -12.63 3.48 -11.32
N LEU A 323 -12.27 2.21 -11.17
CA LEU A 323 -10.91 1.73 -11.48
C LEU A 323 -10.54 2.00 -12.94
N LEU A 324 -11.45 1.70 -13.87
CA LEU A 324 -11.29 1.97 -15.30
C LEU A 324 -11.18 3.47 -15.60
N ASP A 325 -11.92 4.31 -14.87
CA ASP A 325 -11.82 5.76 -15.05
C ASP A 325 -10.46 6.30 -14.56
N TYR A 326 -9.95 5.77 -13.45
CA TYR A 326 -8.60 6.11 -12.94
C TYR A 326 -7.47 5.61 -13.85
N GLU A 327 -7.68 4.56 -14.66
CA GLU A 327 -6.69 4.13 -15.65
C GLU A 327 -6.44 5.22 -16.71
N ASN A 328 -7.41 6.11 -16.96
CA ASN A 328 -7.23 7.24 -17.88
C ASN A 328 -6.24 8.29 -17.37
N ASP A 329 -5.97 8.35 -16.06
CA ASP A 329 -5.04 9.30 -15.46
C ASP A 329 -3.58 8.91 -15.68
N CYS A 330 -3.31 7.64 -16.01
CA CYS A 330 -1.96 7.09 -15.98
C CYS A 330 -1.71 6.11 -17.14
N ILE A 331 -0.73 6.43 -17.99
CA ILE A 331 -0.38 5.60 -19.13
C ILE A 331 0.07 4.21 -18.64
N GLY A 332 -0.50 3.16 -19.24
CA GLY A 332 -0.14 1.78 -18.92
C GLY A 332 -0.72 1.28 -17.58
N ALA A 333 -1.61 2.04 -16.94
CA ALA A 333 -2.35 1.53 -15.80
C ALA A 333 -3.18 0.28 -16.19
N ASP A 334 -3.29 -0.64 -15.25
CA ASP A 334 -4.09 -1.87 -15.31
C ASP A 334 -4.54 -2.17 -13.88
N PHE A 335 -5.32 -1.26 -13.32
CA PHE A 335 -5.78 -1.33 -11.94
C PHE A 335 -6.83 -2.42 -11.80
N LEU A 336 -7.73 -2.56 -12.78
CA LEU A 336 -8.70 -3.63 -12.78
C LEU A 336 -8.02 -5.01 -12.90
N GLY A 337 -7.05 -5.17 -13.80
CA GLY A 337 -6.29 -6.42 -13.92
C GLY A 337 -5.52 -6.77 -12.65
N GLN A 338 -4.93 -5.78 -11.98
CA GLN A 338 -4.33 -5.98 -10.65
C GLN A 338 -5.36 -6.44 -9.62
N ALA A 339 -6.55 -5.82 -9.60
CA ALA A 339 -7.60 -6.17 -8.64
C ALA A 339 -8.10 -7.61 -8.86
N LEU A 340 -8.25 -8.02 -10.12
CA LEU A 340 -8.60 -9.38 -10.50
C LEU A 340 -7.51 -10.39 -10.08
N SER A 341 -6.24 -10.06 -10.28
CA SER A 341 -5.12 -10.92 -9.85
C SER A 341 -5.08 -11.10 -8.32
N ILE A 342 -5.36 -10.04 -7.55
CA ILE A 342 -5.44 -10.13 -6.09
C ILE A 342 -6.66 -10.96 -5.67
N ARG A 343 -7.82 -10.77 -6.31
CA ARG A 343 -9.02 -11.56 -6.07
C ARG A 343 -8.78 -13.05 -6.31
N GLU A 344 -8.09 -13.40 -7.40
CA GLU A 344 -7.72 -14.79 -7.72
C GLU A 344 -6.83 -15.40 -6.62
N ARG A 345 -5.89 -14.62 -6.06
CA ARG A 345 -5.06 -15.07 -4.93
C ARG A 345 -5.88 -15.29 -3.67
N LEU A 346 -6.81 -14.39 -3.35
CA LEU A 346 -7.72 -14.53 -2.20
C LEU A 346 -8.62 -15.76 -2.35
N TYR A 347 -9.19 -15.98 -3.54
CA TYR A 347 -10.00 -17.16 -3.85
C TYR A 347 -9.19 -18.46 -3.77
N THR A 348 -7.95 -18.46 -4.28
CA THR A 348 -7.06 -19.62 -4.18
C THR A 348 -6.74 -19.96 -2.72
N MET A 349 -6.55 -18.93 -1.88
CA MET A 349 -6.40 -19.08 -0.43
C MET A 349 -7.66 -19.69 0.18
N GLU A 350 -8.85 -19.14 -0.08
CA GLU A 350 -10.13 -19.67 0.41
C GLU A 350 -10.35 -21.14 0.04
N ILE A 351 -10.09 -21.54 -1.22
CA ILE A 351 -10.18 -22.94 -1.65
C ILE A 351 -9.24 -23.82 -0.84
N ARG A 352 -7.98 -23.40 -0.69
CA ARG A 352 -6.96 -24.17 0.03
C ARG A 352 -7.39 -24.41 1.48
N GLU A 353 -7.82 -23.36 2.16
CA GLU A 353 -8.22 -23.43 3.57
C GLU A 353 -9.53 -24.22 3.75
N THR A 354 -10.53 -24.03 2.88
CA THR A 354 -11.80 -24.76 2.93
C THR A 354 -11.64 -26.25 2.63
N ALA A 355 -10.77 -26.62 1.69
CA ALA A 355 -10.44 -28.01 1.40
C ALA A 355 -9.77 -28.70 2.60
N GLU A 356 -8.95 -27.97 3.36
CA GLU A 356 -8.36 -28.47 4.59
C GLU A 356 -9.40 -28.68 5.70
N ILE A 357 -10.36 -27.76 5.85
CA ILE A 357 -11.49 -27.91 6.80
C ILE A 357 -12.28 -29.19 6.47
N LYS A 358 -12.69 -29.37 5.21
CA LYS A 358 -13.45 -30.57 4.79
C LYS A 358 -12.68 -31.87 5.03
N ARG A 359 -11.35 -31.86 4.84
CA ARG A 359 -10.50 -33.03 5.13
C ARG A 359 -10.43 -33.35 6.62
N LEU A 360 -10.35 -32.33 7.46
CA LEU A 360 -10.33 -32.50 8.92
C LEU A 360 -11.70 -33.00 9.41
N ASP A 361 -12.80 -32.42 8.94
CA ASP A 361 -14.15 -32.86 9.29
C ASP A 361 -14.39 -34.32 8.89
N ASN A 362 -13.97 -34.71 7.67
CA ASN A 362 -14.07 -36.10 7.22
C ASN A 362 -13.22 -37.06 8.05
N ARG A 363 -12.01 -36.68 8.46
CA ARG A 363 -11.19 -37.51 9.36
C ARG A 363 -11.82 -37.66 10.75
N PHE A 364 -12.38 -36.58 11.29
CA PHE A 364 -13.09 -36.64 12.57
C PHE A 364 -14.31 -37.57 12.49
N LEU A 365 -15.03 -37.56 11.36
CA LEU A 365 -16.14 -38.48 11.12
C LEU A 365 -15.66 -39.94 10.97
N GLU A 366 -14.58 -40.18 10.23
CA GLU A 366 -13.97 -41.51 10.08
C GLU A 366 -13.43 -42.07 11.41
N GLU A 367 -12.81 -41.23 12.25
CA GLU A 367 -12.34 -41.59 13.60
C GLU A 367 -13.49 -41.88 14.56
N GLN A 368 -14.60 -41.12 14.49
CA GLN A 368 -15.81 -41.42 15.26
C GLN A 368 -16.50 -42.70 14.81
N GLU A 369 -16.57 -42.98 13.50
CA GLU A 369 -17.13 -44.23 12.99
C GLU A 369 -16.29 -45.44 13.43
N THR A 370 -14.95 -45.33 13.42
CA THR A 370 -14.08 -46.41 13.89
C THR A 370 -14.12 -46.62 15.41
N GLU A 371 -14.24 -45.56 16.23
CA GLU A 371 -14.45 -45.70 17.68
C GLU A 371 -15.80 -46.34 18.01
N VAL A 372 -16.86 -45.98 17.27
CA VAL A 372 -18.19 -46.60 17.43
C VAL A 372 -18.16 -48.07 17.02
N GLU A 373 -17.54 -48.43 15.89
CA GLU A 373 -17.39 -49.83 15.47
C GLU A 373 -16.57 -50.67 16.46
N GLN A 374 -15.49 -50.12 17.03
CA GLN A 374 -14.71 -50.80 18.08
C GLN A 374 -15.50 -50.99 19.38
N HIS A 375 -16.35 -50.03 19.75
CA HIS A 375 -17.27 -50.17 20.89
C HIS A 375 -18.35 -51.24 20.65
N TYR A 376 -18.86 -51.37 19.42
CA TYR A 376 -19.80 -52.45 19.07
C TYR A 376 -19.15 -53.84 19.04
N GLN A 377 -17.90 -53.95 18.56
CA GLN A 377 -17.16 -55.22 18.54
C GLN A 377 -16.80 -55.69 19.96
N THR A 378 -16.36 -54.78 20.84
CA THR A 378 -16.07 -55.11 22.25
C THR A 378 -17.31 -55.47 23.06
N ALA A 379 -18.48 -54.90 22.75
CA ALA A 379 -19.76 -55.29 23.36
C ALA A 379 -20.26 -56.66 22.84
N SER A 380 -20.04 -56.97 21.56
CA SER A 380 -20.40 -58.27 20.96
C SER A 380 -19.57 -59.42 21.53
N ASP A 381 -18.29 -59.19 21.83
CA ASP A 381 -17.39 -60.21 22.40
C ASP A 381 -17.66 -60.50 23.90
N CYS A 382 -18.48 -59.69 24.58
CA CYS A 382 -18.90 -59.92 25.97
C CYS A 382 -20.19 -60.75 26.12
N THR A 383 -20.76 -61.31 25.05
CA THR A 383 -22.07 -62.01 25.09
C THR A 383 -22.02 -63.50 24.72
N ILE A 384 -20.95 -64.20 25.09
CA ILE A 384 -20.94 -65.68 25.11
C ILE A 384 -20.40 -66.17 26.45
N LEU A 385 -21.32 -66.44 27.39
CA LEU A 385 -21.17 -67.39 28.49
C LEU A 385 -22.49 -68.15 28.67
#